data_AF-A0A9Q4FRR9-F1
#
_entry.id   AF-A0A9Q4FRR9-F1
#
_cell.length_a   1.000
_cell.length_b   1.000
_cell.length_c   1.000
_cell.angle_alpha   90.00
_cell.angle_beta   90.00
_cell.angle_gamma   90.00
#
_symmetry.space_group_name_H-M   'P 1'
#
loop_
_entity.id
_entity.type
_entity.pdbx_description
1 polymer ?
#
loop_
_entity_poly.entity_id
_entity_poly.type
_entity_poly.pdbx_seq_one_letter_code
_entity_poly.pdbx_strand_id
1 'polypeptide(L)'
;MHPLSIAVALTILLVSAPQSRADAINNAFNDAIALFERAAPRLSSVHQGVDIGAFRDALTLGQFNSGYWGRDITLSITEQTSANGSCANYAAFMRIPPQEGHIEMTFCPEFSTHGSPTLRRLTVLHEMVHVVAGADECGAMAFASAVEYAATGSFTGVERYWRANQCDRSGFALP
;
A
#
# COMPACT_ATOMS: atom_id res chain seq x y z
N MET A 1 -8.80 -66.83 -5.13
CA MET A 1 -8.19 -66.09 -6.25
C MET A 1 -8.55 -64.61 -6.08
N HIS A 2 -7.55 -63.75 -6.18
CA HIS A 2 -7.39 -62.44 -5.53
C HIS A 2 -8.42 -61.34 -5.87
N PRO A 3 -8.75 -60.44 -4.92
CA PRO A 3 -9.39 -59.16 -5.26
C PRO A 3 -8.34 -58.19 -5.82
N LEU A 4 -8.56 -57.72 -7.05
CA LEU A 4 -7.71 -56.75 -7.73
C LEU A 4 -7.93 -55.37 -7.11
N SER A 5 -6.93 -54.88 -6.39
CA SER A 5 -6.90 -53.54 -5.81
C SER A 5 -6.66 -52.49 -6.90
N ILE A 6 -7.62 -51.58 -7.13
CA ILE A 6 -7.43 -50.41 -7.99
C ILE A 6 -6.79 -49.32 -7.14
N ALA A 7 -5.49 -49.12 -7.31
CA ALA A 7 -4.77 -47.98 -6.76
C ALA A 7 -5.07 -46.72 -7.59
N VAL A 8 -5.85 -45.80 -7.04
CA VAL A 8 -6.04 -44.45 -7.60
C VAL A 8 -4.85 -43.60 -7.17
N ALA A 9 -3.88 -43.41 -8.06
CA ALA A 9 -2.80 -42.45 -7.88
C ALA A 9 -3.33 -41.05 -8.19
N LEU A 10 -3.66 -40.28 -7.15
CA LEU A 10 -4.08 -38.88 -7.27
C LEU A 10 -2.82 -38.00 -7.36
N THR A 11 -2.36 -37.73 -8.58
CA THR A 11 -1.28 -36.77 -8.83
C THR A 11 -1.80 -35.35 -8.59
N ILE A 12 -1.48 -34.78 -7.43
CA ILE A 12 -1.76 -33.38 -7.10
C ILE A 12 -0.83 -32.50 -7.96
N LEU A 13 -1.36 -32.02 -9.09
CA LEU A 13 -0.76 -30.90 -9.82
C LEU A 13 -0.91 -29.64 -8.96
N LEU A 14 0.20 -29.16 -8.41
CA LEU A 14 0.33 -27.83 -7.82
C LEU A 14 0.21 -26.79 -8.95
N VAL A 15 -1.04 -26.48 -9.33
CA VAL A 15 -1.35 -25.41 -10.27
C VAL A 15 -1.10 -24.09 -9.55
N SER A 16 -0.02 -23.40 -9.89
CA SER A 16 0.15 -21.97 -9.58
C SER A 16 -0.88 -21.19 -10.39
N ALA A 17 -2.08 -21.00 -9.82
CA ALA A 17 -3.11 -20.21 -10.46
C ALA A 17 -2.62 -18.76 -10.63
N PRO A 18 -2.88 -18.11 -11.77
CA PRO A 18 -2.62 -16.68 -11.91
C PRO A 18 -3.42 -15.92 -10.84
N GLN A 19 -2.74 -15.08 -10.05
CA GLN A 19 -3.40 -14.23 -9.06
C GLN A 19 -4.35 -13.28 -9.77
N SER A 20 -5.59 -13.17 -9.30
CA SER A 20 -6.50 -12.15 -9.83
C SER A 20 -6.06 -10.75 -9.38
N ARG A 21 -6.53 -9.70 -10.07
CA ARG A 21 -6.17 -8.31 -9.71
C ARG A 21 -6.71 -7.91 -8.33
N ALA A 22 -7.92 -8.35 -8.01
CA ALA A 22 -8.52 -8.17 -6.68
C ALA A 22 -7.66 -8.87 -5.59
N ASP A 23 -7.11 -10.05 -5.88
CA ASP A 23 -6.17 -10.71 -4.97
C ASP A 23 -4.91 -9.89 -4.77
N ALA A 24 -4.38 -9.25 -5.82
CA ALA A 24 -3.17 -8.42 -5.72
C ALA A 24 -3.37 -7.21 -4.81
N ILE A 25 -4.51 -6.51 -4.90
CA ILE A 25 -4.84 -5.36 -4.05
C ILE A 25 -5.05 -5.81 -2.60
N ASN A 26 -5.89 -6.83 -2.38
CA ASN A 26 -6.16 -7.33 -1.02
C ASN A 26 -4.90 -7.84 -0.34
N ASN A 27 -4.04 -8.57 -1.06
CA ASN A 27 -2.77 -9.03 -0.53
C ASN A 27 -1.84 -7.86 -0.18
N ALA A 28 -1.78 -6.82 -1.01
CA ALA A 28 -0.96 -5.65 -0.73
C ALA A 28 -1.42 -4.89 0.53
N PHE A 29 -2.73 -4.74 0.74
CA PHE A 29 -3.27 -4.16 1.98
C PHE A 29 -2.97 -5.05 3.19
N ASN A 30 -3.22 -6.35 3.10
CA ASN A 30 -2.93 -7.28 4.20
C ASN A 30 -1.43 -7.27 4.57
N ASP A 31 -0.56 -7.24 3.57
CA ASP A 31 0.89 -7.15 3.77
C ASP A 31 1.30 -5.80 4.36
N ALA A 32 0.68 -4.69 3.93
CA ALA A 32 0.92 -3.35 4.47
C ALA A 32 0.47 -3.24 5.92
N ILE A 33 -0.72 -3.74 6.25
CA ILE A 33 -1.24 -3.84 7.63
C ILE A 33 -0.25 -4.64 8.48
N ALA A 34 0.08 -5.86 8.06
CA ALA A 34 0.97 -6.72 8.84
C ALA A 34 2.36 -6.10 9.05
N LEU A 35 2.90 -5.39 8.05
CA LEU A 35 4.17 -4.68 8.17
C LEU A 35 4.06 -3.51 9.13
N PHE A 36 3.03 -2.67 8.99
CA PHE A 36 2.79 -1.53 9.85
C PHE A 36 2.60 -1.93 11.31
N GLU A 37 1.83 -2.99 11.58
CA GLU A 37 1.63 -3.50 12.94
C GLU A 37 2.94 -3.95 13.61
N ARG A 38 3.90 -4.47 12.84
CA ARG A 38 5.25 -4.77 13.36
C ARG A 38 6.08 -3.52 13.61
N ALA A 39 5.90 -2.49 12.80
CA ALA A 39 6.62 -1.22 12.93
C ALA A 39 6.08 -0.34 14.06
N ALA A 40 4.76 -0.30 14.24
CA ALA A 40 4.05 0.69 15.07
C ALA A 40 4.60 0.86 16.49
N PRO A 41 4.99 -0.20 17.23
CA PRO A 41 5.57 -0.05 18.56
C PRO A 41 6.91 0.71 18.61
N ARG A 42 7.57 0.90 17.45
CA ARG A 42 8.86 1.58 17.30
C ARG A 42 8.70 3.00 16.75
N LEU A 43 7.49 3.41 16.40
CA LEU A 43 7.19 4.74 15.87
C LEU A 43 6.66 5.64 17.01
N SER A 44 6.96 6.93 16.94
CA SER A 44 6.34 7.94 17.80
C SER A 44 4.87 8.13 17.43
N SER A 45 4.02 8.57 18.36
CA SER A 45 2.57 8.77 18.12
C SER A 45 2.25 9.64 16.92
N VAL A 46 3.10 10.63 16.66
CA VAL A 46 3.21 11.34 15.38
C VAL A 46 4.61 11.08 14.85
N HIS A 47 4.73 10.49 13.67
CA HIS A 47 6.01 10.18 13.04
C HIS A 47 6.08 10.85 11.67
N GLN A 48 7.09 11.70 11.46
CA GLN A 48 7.25 12.47 10.22
C GLN A 48 5.99 13.24 9.77
N GLY A 49 5.22 13.76 10.74
CA GLY A 49 3.98 14.49 10.47
C GLY A 49 2.74 13.63 10.27
N VAL A 50 2.87 12.29 10.32
CA VAL A 50 1.75 11.35 10.22
C VAL A 50 1.32 10.91 11.61
N ASP A 51 0.04 11.07 11.93
CA ASP A 51 -0.58 10.49 13.13
C ASP A 51 -0.69 8.96 12.95
N ILE A 52 -0.01 8.20 13.82
CA ILE A 52 0.08 6.74 13.72
C ILE A 52 -1.26 6.07 14.02
N GLY A 53 -2.09 6.64 14.90
CA GLY A 53 -3.43 6.13 15.18
C GLY A 53 -4.35 6.31 13.99
N ALA A 54 -4.39 7.53 13.44
CA ALA A 54 -5.16 7.83 12.24
C ALA A 54 -4.70 6.99 11.03
N PHE A 55 -3.40 6.79 10.86
CA PHE A 55 -2.87 5.94 9.80
C PHE A 55 -3.28 4.48 9.97
N ARG A 56 -3.24 3.95 11.20
CA ARG A 56 -3.72 2.60 11.50
C ARG A 56 -5.19 2.44 11.15
N ASP A 57 -6.03 3.36 11.60
CA ASP A 57 -7.48 3.31 11.36
C ASP A 57 -7.80 3.45 9.87
N ALA A 58 -7.12 4.37 9.17
CA ALA A 58 -7.25 4.53 7.73
C ALA A 58 -6.87 3.24 6.99
N LEU A 59 -5.75 2.60 7.36
CA LEU A 59 -5.23 1.42 6.70
C LEU A 59 -6.06 0.15 6.98
N THR A 60 -6.62 0.01 8.19
CA THR A 60 -7.33 -1.21 8.62
C THR A 60 -8.84 -1.12 8.52
N LEU A 61 -9.42 0.05 8.78
CA LEU A 61 -10.87 0.26 8.80
C LEU A 61 -11.37 1.02 7.57
N GLY A 62 -10.48 1.67 6.82
CA GLY A 62 -10.87 2.56 5.73
C GLY A 62 -11.61 3.81 6.21
N GLN A 63 -11.57 4.10 7.51
CA GLN A 63 -12.25 5.26 8.11
C GLN A 63 -11.49 5.74 9.34
N PHE A 64 -11.39 7.05 9.50
CA PHE A 64 -10.63 7.65 10.61
C PHE A 64 -11.02 9.11 10.83
N ASN A 65 -10.77 9.62 12.02
CA ASN A 65 -10.85 11.05 12.30
C ASN A 65 -9.55 11.73 11.84
N SER A 66 -9.63 12.65 10.89
CA SER A 66 -8.45 13.34 10.37
C SER A 66 -8.25 14.69 11.04
N GLY A 67 -7.15 14.82 11.79
CA GLY A 67 -6.67 16.12 12.26
C GLY A 67 -6.21 17.04 11.11
N TYR A 68 -5.65 16.47 10.03
CA TYR A 68 -5.17 17.23 8.87
C TYR A 68 -6.33 17.81 8.04
N TRP A 69 -7.36 17.02 7.76
CA TRP A 69 -8.55 17.47 7.00
C TRP A 69 -9.64 18.11 7.87
N GLY A 70 -9.52 18.02 9.20
CA GLY A 70 -10.46 18.58 10.17
C GLY A 70 -11.84 17.91 10.17
N ARG A 71 -11.92 16.65 9.77
CA ARG A 71 -13.17 15.88 9.66
C ARG A 71 -12.93 14.38 9.67
N ASP A 72 -14.00 13.62 9.83
CA ASP A 72 -14.00 12.18 9.56
C ASP A 72 -13.81 11.94 8.06
N ILE A 73 -12.99 10.93 7.75
CA ILE A 73 -12.67 10.53 6.38
C ILE A 73 -13.08 9.08 6.19
N THR A 74 -13.67 8.79 5.03
CA THR A 74 -13.91 7.44 4.52
C THR A 74 -13.13 7.23 3.23
N LEU A 75 -12.33 6.17 3.19
CA LEU A 75 -11.59 5.74 2.03
C LEU A 75 -12.47 4.82 1.18
N SER A 76 -12.52 5.07 -0.11
CA SER A 76 -13.11 4.17 -1.10
C SER A 76 -12.03 3.69 -2.06
N ILE A 77 -12.00 2.38 -2.34
CA ILE A 77 -11.05 1.77 -3.26
C ILE A 77 -11.75 1.53 -4.59
N THR A 78 -11.14 2.02 -5.67
CA THR A 78 -11.58 1.77 -7.04
C THR A 78 -10.47 1.09 -7.82
N GLU A 79 -10.82 0.15 -8.69
CA GLU A 79 -9.88 -0.47 -9.63
C GLU A 79 -10.20 -0.03 -11.06
N GLN A 80 -9.16 0.39 -11.80
CA GLN A 80 -9.27 0.69 -13.22
C GLN A 80 -8.82 -0.50 -14.06
N THR A 81 -9.55 -0.76 -15.14
CA THR A 81 -9.23 -1.88 -16.04
C THR A 81 -8.33 -1.47 -17.20
N SER A 82 -8.27 -0.18 -17.54
CA SER A 82 -7.49 0.41 -18.64
C SER A 82 -6.37 1.33 -18.17
N ALA A 83 -5.23 1.31 -18.87
CA ALA A 83 -4.08 2.18 -18.63
C ALA A 83 -4.20 3.53 -19.35
N ASN A 84 -5.31 4.24 -19.14
CA ASN A 84 -5.58 5.55 -19.73
C ASN A 84 -5.70 6.64 -18.66
N GLY A 85 -5.68 7.91 -19.07
CA GLY A 85 -5.71 9.05 -18.14
C GLY A 85 -4.54 8.98 -17.14
N SER A 86 -4.83 9.15 -15.85
CA SER A 86 -3.83 9.02 -14.78
C SER A 86 -3.17 7.64 -14.75
N CYS A 87 -3.90 6.58 -15.09
CA CYS A 87 -3.36 5.21 -15.14
C CYS A 87 -2.36 4.95 -16.27
N ALA A 88 -2.11 5.94 -17.15
CA ALA A 88 -1.00 5.88 -18.09
C ALA A 88 0.36 6.14 -17.41
N ASN A 89 0.37 6.76 -16.23
CA ASN A 89 1.61 7.21 -15.56
C ASN A 89 1.78 6.65 -14.14
N TYR A 90 0.71 6.15 -13.53
CA TYR A 90 0.72 5.76 -12.12
C TYR A 90 0.20 4.33 -11.92
N ALA A 91 0.75 3.66 -10.89
CA ALA A 91 0.27 2.35 -10.44
C ALA A 91 -0.95 2.49 -9.51
N ALA A 92 -0.98 3.54 -8.70
CA ALA A 92 -2.14 3.98 -7.94
C ALA A 92 -2.12 5.50 -7.85
N PHE A 93 -3.25 6.11 -7.54
CA PHE A 93 -3.34 7.52 -7.20
C PHE A 93 -4.60 7.75 -6.37
N MET A 94 -4.73 8.93 -5.77
CA MET A 94 -5.95 9.33 -5.09
C MET A 94 -6.50 10.67 -5.54
N ARG A 95 -7.76 10.91 -5.21
CA ARG A 95 -8.40 12.22 -5.34
C ARG A 95 -8.41 12.94 -4.00
N ILE A 96 -7.48 13.87 -3.85
CA ILE A 96 -7.39 14.81 -2.74
C ILE A 96 -7.51 16.26 -3.25
N PRO A 97 -8.05 17.20 -2.44
CA PRO A 97 -8.56 17.02 -1.08
C PRO A 97 -9.86 16.19 -1.03
N PRO A 98 -10.28 15.71 0.16
CA PRO A 98 -11.51 14.93 0.33
C PRO A 98 -12.74 15.67 -0.19
N GLN A 99 -13.64 14.95 -0.86
CA GLN A 99 -14.95 15.46 -1.27
C GLN A 99 -16.01 14.91 -0.32
N GLU A 100 -16.68 15.79 0.42
CA GLU A 100 -17.72 15.39 1.39
C GLU A 100 -17.23 14.37 2.46
N GLY A 101 -15.93 14.38 2.79
CA GLY A 101 -15.35 13.40 3.72
C GLY A 101 -14.92 12.09 3.05
N HIS A 102 -15.01 11.99 1.73
CA HIS A 102 -14.58 10.81 0.98
C HIS A 102 -13.26 11.08 0.25
N ILE A 103 -12.34 10.12 0.35
CA ILE A 103 -11.16 10.03 -0.52
C ILE A 103 -11.30 8.76 -1.35
N GLU A 104 -11.14 8.88 -2.66
CA GLU A 104 -11.07 7.75 -3.56
C GLU A 104 -9.60 7.43 -3.86
N MET A 105 -9.19 6.20 -3.55
CA MET A 105 -7.91 5.62 -3.99
C MET A 105 -8.17 4.71 -5.18
N THR A 106 -7.54 5.01 -6.30
CA THR A 106 -7.64 4.26 -7.54
C THR A 106 -6.39 3.42 -7.76
N PHE A 107 -6.56 2.10 -7.96
CA PHE A 107 -5.51 1.21 -8.44
C PHE A 107 -5.58 1.05 -9.96
N CYS A 108 -4.44 1.19 -10.62
CA CYS A 108 -4.29 1.07 -12.06
C CYS A 108 -3.79 -0.33 -12.47
N PRO A 109 -3.96 -0.75 -13.74
CA PRO A 109 -3.55 -2.09 -14.17
C PRO A 109 -2.08 -2.42 -13.92
N GLU A 110 -1.20 -1.42 -13.94
CA GLU A 110 0.23 -1.56 -13.67
C GLU A 110 0.51 -2.15 -12.28
N PHE A 111 -0.25 -1.71 -11.26
CA PHE A 111 -0.11 -2.21 -9.89
C PHE A 111 -0.29 -3.72 -9.82
N SER A 112 -1.38 -4.22 -10.41
CA SER A 112 -1.73 -5.64 -10.34
C SER A 112 -0.98 -6.51 -11.35
N THR A 113 -0.52 -5.95 -12.47
CA THR A 113 0.11 -6.74 -13.55
C THR A 113 1.62 -6.85 -13.40
N HIS A 114 2.29 -5.76 -13.02
CA HIS A 114 3.75 -5.67 -13.05
C HIS A 114 4.37 -5.36 -11.68
N GLY A 115 3.58 -4.91 -10.71
CA GLY A 115 4.07 -4.68 -9.34
C GLY A 115 4.57 -5.96 -8.67
N SER A 116 5.76 -5.93 -8.09
CA SER A 116 6.18 -7.00 -7.17
C SER A 116 5.40 -6.89 -5.85
N PRO A 117 5.28 -7.95 -5.03
CA PRO A 117 4.62 -7.87 -3.74
C PRO A 117 5.18 -6.75 -2.84
N THR A 118 6.50 -6.60 -2.80
CA THR A 118 7.19 -5.53 -2.06
C THR A 118 6.80 -4.15 -2.57
N LEU A 119 6.82 -3.93 -3.90
CA LEU A 119 6.46 -2.64 -4.48
C LEU A 119 4.98 -2.31 -4.25
N ARG A 120 4.08 -3.27 -4.39
CA ARG A 120 2.64 -3.08 -4.12
C ARG A 120 2.39 -2.65 -2.68
N ARG A 121 3.03 -3.33 -1.72
CA ARG A 121 2.95 -2.98 -0.30
C ARG A 121 3.48 -1.57 -0.05
N LEU A 122 4.64 -1.23 -0.60
CA LEU A 122 5.22 0.11 -0.48
C LEU A 122 4.28 1.17 -1.07
N THR A 123 3.70 0.93 -2.25
CA THR A 123 2.71 1.81 -2.87
C THR A 123 1.51 2.01 -1.94
N VAL A 124 0.95 0.94 -1.35
CA VAL A 124 -0.15 1.10 -0.38
C VAL A 124 0.28 1.98 0.81
N LEU A 125 1.44 1.73 1.41
CA LEU A 125 1.91 2.55 2.54
C LEU A 125 2.09 4.02 2.14
N HIS A 126 2.69 4.29 0.99
CA HIS A 126 2.92 5.63 0.45
C HIS A 126 1.60 6.38 0.22
N GLU A 127 0.68 5.78 -0.53
CA GLU A 127 -0.59 6.42 -0.88
C GLU A 127 -1.46 6.64 0.39
N MET A 128 -1.41 5.73 1.35
CA MET A 128 -2.12 5.92 2.62
C MET A 128 -1.58 7.09 3.45
N VAL A 129 -0.33 7.52 3.25
CA VAL A 129 0.16 8.74 3.90
C VAL A 129 -0.57 9.96 3.35
N HIS A 130 -0.79 10.03 2.04
CA HIS A 130 -1.50 11.16 1.45
C HIS A 130 -2.97 11.24 1.90
N VAL A 131 -3.60 10.09 2.12
CA VAL A 131 -4.94 10.00 2.74
C VAL A 131 -4.95 10.69 4.11
N VAL A 132 -3.91 10.49 4.92
CA VAL A 132 -3.86 10.91 6.34
C VAL A 132 -3.25 12.31 6.53
N ALA A 133 -2.20 12.65 5.77
CA ALA A 133 -1.30 13.76 6.02
C ALA A 133 -1.08 14.69 4.81
N GLY A 134 -1.78 14.47 3.69
CA GLY A 134 -1.74 15.36 2.53
C GLY A 134 -0.66 15.07 1.49
N ALA A 135 -0.50 15.97 0.52
CA ALA A 135 0.12 15.69 -0.78
C ALA A 135 1.66 15.70 -0.82
N ASP A 136 2.37 15.70 0.31
CA ASP A 136 3.84 15.75 0.29
C ASP A 136 4.43 14.39 -0.09
N GLU A 137 4.87 14.27 -1.35
CA GLU A 137 5.47 13.05 -1.94
C GLU A 137 6.71 12.56 -1.17
N CYS A 138 7.56 13.50 -0.73
CA CYS A 138 8.80 13.18 -0.02
C CYS A 138 8.52 12.72 1.41
N GLY A 139 7.59 13.38 2.10
CA GLY A 139 7.11 12.96 3.41
C GLY A 139 6.43 11.59 3.36
N ALA A 140 5.59 11.35 2.36
CA ALA A 140 4.92 10.06 2.16
C ALA A 140 5.92 8.92 1.93
N MET A 141 6.91 9.13 1.06
CA MET A 141 7.92 8.10 0.80
C MET A 141 8.89 7.90 1.98
N ALA A 142 9.26 8.98 2.68
CA ALA A 142 10.08 8.89 3.88
C ALA A 142 9.38 8.08 4.98
N PHE A 143 8.08 8.31 5.18
CA PHE A 143 7.30 7.61 6.18
C PHE A 143 7.14 6.13 5.82
N ALA A 144 6.77 5.84 4.57
CA ALA A 144 6.64 4.46 4.11
C ALA A 144 7.96 3.68 4.25
N SER A 145 9.09 4.31 3.91
CA SER A 145 10.43 3.72 4.09
C SER A 145 10.77 3.50 5.58
N ALA A 146 10.41 4.45 6.45
CA ALA A 146 10.60 4.33 7.89
C ALA A 146 9.78 3.18 8.50
N VAL A 147 8.54 2.96 8.03
CA VAL A 147 7.72 1.81 8.41
C VAL A 147 8.40 0.50 8.00
N GLU A 148 8.91 0.38 6.77
CA GLU A 148 9.64 -0.82 6.35
C GLU A 148 10.86 -1.06 7.24
N TYR A 149 11.71 -0.03 7.40
CA TYR A 149 12.93 -0.12 8.20
C TYR A 149 12.65 -0.47 9.66
N ALA A 150 11.65 0.16 10.29
CA ALA A 150 11.27 -0.14 11.67
C ALA A 150 10.84 -1.60 11.83
N ALA A 151 10.12 -2.16 10.86
CA ALA A 151 9.63 -3.54 10.92
C ALA A 151 10.69 -4.60 10.59
N THR A 152 11.63 -4.33 9.68
CA THR A 152 12.52 -5.37 9.12
C THR A 152 14.01 -5.07 9.25
N GLY A 153 14.40 -3.83 9.57
CA GLY A 153 15.77 -3.34 9.53
C GLY A 153 16.28 -3.00 8.13
N SER A 154 15.42 -3.02 7.11
CA SER A 154 15.72 -2.60 5.74
C SER A 154 14.50 -1.99 5.06
N PHE A 155 14.71 -1.23 3.99
CA PHE A 155 13.62 -0.66 3.19
C PHE A 155 13.88 -0.87 1.70
N THR A 156 12.82 -0.78 0.91
CA THR A 156 12.88 -0.91 -0.55
C THR A 156 13.66 0.25 -1.17
N GLY A 157 14.58 -0.03 -2.09
CA GLY A 157 15.35 1.02 -2.80
C GLY A 157 14.44 1.94 -3.61
N VAL A 158 14.38 3.22 -3.21
CA VAL A 158 13.49 4.25 -3.80
C VAL A 158 14.27 5.40 -4.43
N GLU A 159 15.56 5.24 -4.69
CA GLU A 159 16.49 6.31 -5.11
C GLU A 159 16.03 6.99 -6.41
N ARG A 160 15.47 6.23 -7.34
CA ARG A 160 14.92 6.79 -8.60
C ARG A 160 13.72 7.68 -8.32
N TYR A 161 12.79 7.22 -7.48
CA TYR A 161 11.60 7.99 -7.09
C TYR A 161 12.02 9.24 -6.29
N TRP A 162 12.89 9.07 -5.30
CA TRP A 162 13.40 10.13 -4.44
C TRP A 162 14.04 11.26 -5.25
N ARG A 163 14.90 10.92 -6.22
CA ARG A 163 15.52 11.89 -7.12
C ARG A 163 14.52 12.54 -8.08
N ALA A 164 13.56 11.77 -8.61
CA ALA A 164 12.56 12.29 -9.54
C ALA A 164 11.68 13.38 -8.89
N ASN A 165 11.38 13.22 -7.59
CA ASN A 165 10.62 14.18 -6.79
C ASN A 165 11.50 15.25 -6.11
N GLN A 166 12.81 15.29 -6.40
CA GLN A 166 13.77 16.25 -5.82
C GLN A 166 13.81 16.24 -4.28
N CYS A 167 13.60 15.07 -3.66
CA CYS A 167 13.47 14.96 -2.21
C CYS A 167 14.77 15.27 -1.44
N ASP A 168 15.94 15.26 -2.09
CA ASP A 168 17.21 15.74 -1.51
C ASP A 168 17.17 17.24 -1.14
N ARG A 169 16.20 18.00 -1.68
CA ARG A 169 15.98 19.41 -1.36
C ARG A 169 14.82 19.62 -0.37
N SER A 170 14.19 18.53 0.07
CA SER A 170 13.10 18.57 1.05
C SER A 170 13.63 18.59 2.48
N GLY A 171 12.73 18.75 3.45
CA GLY A 171 13.04 18.59 4.88
C GLY A 171 13.03 17.13 5.36
N PHE A 172 12.78 16.17 4.47
CA PHE A 172 12.63 14.75 4.81
C PHE A 172 13.90 13.96 4.48
N ALA A 173 14.07 12.82 5.15
CA ALA A 173 15.20 11.92 4.95
C ALA A 173 14.74 10.45 4.94
N LEU A 174 15.44 9.62 4.17
CA LEU A 174 15.29 8.17 4.21
C LEU A 174 16.02 7.58 5.45
N PRO A 175 15.58 6.41 5.96
CA PRO A 175 16.21 5.72 7.10
C PRO A 175 17.65 5.24 6.86
#